data_AF-A0A8T4ZXI5-F1
#
_entry.id   AF-A0A8T4ZXI5-F1
#
_cell.length_a   1.000
_cell.length_b   1.000
_cell.length_c   1.000
_cell.angle_alpha   90.00
_cell.angle_beta   90.00
_cell.angle_gamma   90.00
#
_symmetry.space_group_name_H-M   'P 1'
#
loop_
_entity.id
_entity.type
_entity.pdbx_description
1 polymer ?
#
loop_
_entity_poly.entity_id
_entity_poly.type
_entity_poly.pdbx_seq_one_letter_code
_entity_poly.pdbx_strand_id
1 'polypeptide(L)'
;MAEYSPGSHEDREILAKISTEKLLDYFFSQIRNLWRVDGLYFLGIEKKFGTKAATEIDAGVWEAMATIEAKSLQRMFGVGENPDIPTIMGLLRLTSWALDQPFKTVEVSAEKAVLSINRCRTQEARLSKGLGEFPCKSVRFGYLKNFAKTLNPKVEVNCLICPPDKHPQNLWCSWEFKMPRK
;
A
#
# COMPACT_ATOMS: atom_id res chain seq x y z
N MET A 1 -12.71 -19.67 -7.88
CA MET A 1 -13.59 -18.51 -8.15
C MET A 1 -13.71 -18.40 -9.64
N ALA A 2 -14.92 -18.43 -10.20
CA ALA A 2 -15.13 -18.25 -11.64
C ALA A 2 -14.40 -16.99 -12.11
N GLU A 3 -13.75 -17.04 -13.28
CA GLU A 3 -13.11 -15.88 -13.90
C GLU A 3 -14.19 -14.85 -14.22
N TYR A 4 -14.45 -13.96 -13.27
CA TYR A 4 -15.24 -12.77 -13.49
C TYR A 4 -14.49 -11.93 -14.53
N SER A 5 -15.13 -11.67 -15.67
CA SER A 5 -14.53 -10.85 -16.73
C SER A 5 -14.11 -9.50 -16.14
N PRO A 6 -12.90 -8.99 -16.46
CA PRO A 6 -12.38 -7.71 -15.97
C PRO A 6 -13.08 -6.49 -16.60
N GLY A 7 -14.41 -6.52 -16.72
CA GLY A 7 -15.25 -5.54 -17.42
C GLY A 7 -16.01 -6.16 -18.60
N SER A 8 -17.12 -5.54 -18.99
CA SER A 8 -17.83 -5.91 -20.22
C SER A 8 -17.06 -5.41 -21.46
N HIS A 9 -17.37 -5.95 -22.64
CA HIS A 9 -16.82 -5.45 -23.89
C HIS A 9 -17.20 -3.97 -24.12
N GLU A 10 -18.45 -3.62 -23.85
CA GLU A 10 -18.99 -2.26 -24.00
C GLU A 10 -18.27 -1.25 -23.09
N ASP A 11 -18.01 -1.59 -21.82
CA ASP A 11 -17.25 -0.74 -20.90
C ASP A 11 -15.81 -0.50 -21.42
N ARG A 12 -15.19 -1.54 -21.98
CA ARG A 12 -13.82 -1.44 -22.54
C ARG A 12 -13.78 -0.52 -23.74
N GLU A 13 -14.78 -0.59 -24.62
CA GLU A 13 -14.89 0.32 -25.76
C GLU A 13 -15.12 1.78 -25.33
N ILE A 14 -15.89 2.01 -24.26
CA ILE A 14 -16.07 3.35 -23.67
C ILE A 14 -14.72 3.87 -23.15
N LEU A 15 -14.00 3.08 -22.35
CA LEU A 15 -12.71 3.47 -21.78
C LEU A 15 -11.64 3.69 -22.85
N ALA A 16 -11.64 2.90 -23.93
CA ALA A 16 -10.69 3.05 -25.03
C ALA A 16 -10.84 4.36 -25.81
N LYS A 17 -11.99 5.04 -25.70
CA LYS A 17 -12.23 6.36 -26.31
C LYS A 17 -11.72 7.53 -25.46
N ILE A 18 -11.33 7.27 -24.21
CA ILE A 18 -10.80 8.28 -23.30
C ILE A 18 -9.30 8.49 -23.60
N SER A 19 -8.85 9.75 -23.60
CA SER A 19 -7.41 10.03 -23.74
C SER A 19 -6.62 9.42 -22.59
N THR A 20 -5.38 9.02 -22.85
CA THR A 20 -4.52 8.39 -21.83
C THR A 20 -4.39 9.23 -20.56
N GLU A 21 -4.21 10.56 -20.68
CA GLU A 21 -4.14 11.44 -19.51
C GLU A 21 -5.42 11.41 -18.68
N LYS A 22 -6.59 11.48 -19.33
CA LYS A 22 -7.87 11.46 -18.63
C LYS A 22 -8.16 10.09 -18.02
N LEU A 23 -7.69 9.01 -18.66
CA LEU A 23 -7.78 7.65 -18.12
C LEU A 23 -6.89 7.49 -16.87
N LEU A 24 -5.70 8.09 -16.85
CA LEU A 24 -4.85 8.14 -15.66
C LEU A 24 -5.50 8.92 -14.52
N ASP A 25 -6.05 10.11 -14.81
CA ASP A 25 -6.81 10.90 -13.82
C ASP A 25 -7.98 10.10 -13.23
N TYR A 26 -8.72 9.41 -14.10
CA TYR A 26 -9.82 8.55 -13.71
C TYR A 26 -9.32 7.39 -12.83
N PHE A 27 -8.24 6.72 -13.22
CA PHE A 27 -7.64 5.63 -12.44
C PHE A 27 -7.19 6.10 -11.06
N PHE A 28 -6.48 7.23 -10.94
CA PHE A 28 -6.12 7.80 -9.65
C PHE A 28 -7.34 8.25 -8.84
N SER A 29 -8.43 8.68 -9.49
CA SER A 29 -9.69 8.95 -8.80
C SER A 29 -10.30 7.68 -8.19
N GLN A 30 -10.26 6.55 -8.91
CA GLN A 30 -10.72 5.26 -8.39
C GLN A 30 -9.85 4.76 -7.23
N ILE A 31 -8.52 4.91 -7.31
CA ILE A 31 -7.62 4.65 -6.19
C ILE A 31 -8.03 5.49 -4.97
N ARG A 32 -8.25 6.80 -5.15
CA ARG A 32 -8.68 7.67 -4.04
C ARG A 32 -10.05 7.27 -3.47
N ASN A 33 -10.96 6.72 -4.28
CA ASN A 33 -12.25 6.20 -3.81
C ASN A 33 -12.07 5.00 -2.87
N LEU A 34 -11.17 4.07 -3.19
CA LEU A 34 -10.82 2.96 -2.30
C LEU A 34 -10.38 3.48 -0.92
N TRP A 35 -9.45 4.44 -0.88
CA TRP A 35 -8.97 5.04 0.37
C TRP A 35 -10.02 5.86 1.13
N ARG A 36 -10.97 6.48 0.42
CA ARG A 36 -12.12 7.15 1.05
C ARG A 36 -13.03 6.14 1.75
N VAL A 37 -13.34 5.04 1.08
CA VAL A 37 -14.18 3.97 1.63
C VAL A 37 -13.51 3.32 2.84
N ASP A 38 -12.22 2.99 2.72
CA ASP A 38 -11.38 2.50 3.82
C ASP A 38 -11.45 3.42 5.05
N GLY A 39 -11.16 4.72 4.86
CA GLY A 39 -11.24 5.71 5.94
C GLY A 39 -12.64 5.87 6.54
N LEU A 40 -13.71 5.76 5.74
CA LEU A 40 -15.09 5.81 6.23
C LEU A 40 -15.45 4.58 7.09
N TYR A 41 -15.05 3.38 6.66
CA TYR A 41 -15.22 2.17 7.46
C TYR A 41 -14.41 2.25 8.76
N PHE A 42 -13.14 2.68 8.68
CA PHE A 42 -12.30 2.87 9.85
C PHE A 42 -12.95 3.79 10.88
N LEU A 43 -13.40 4.97 10.46
CA LEU A 43 -14.06 5.95 11.34
C LEU A 43 -15.36 5.40 11.95
N GLY A 44 -16.14 4.64 11.16
CA GLY A 44 -17.36 3.99 11.65
C GLY A 44 -17.07 2.96 12.75
N ILE A 45 -16.02 2.15 12.58
CA ILE A 45 -15.58 1.16 13.57
C ILE A 45 -14.99 1.86 14.79
N GLU A 46 -14.13 2.87 14.60
CA GLU A 46 -13.50 3.64 15.68
C GLU A 46 -14.57 4.30 16.56
N LYS A 47 -15.59 4.91 15.95
CA LYS A 47 -16.69 5.54 16.70
C LYS A 47 -17.45 4.55 17.58
N LYS A 48 -17.60 3.29 17.15
CA LYS A 48 -18.42 2.28 17.86
C LYS A 48 -17.62 1.41 18.83
N PHE A 49 -16.36 1.13 18.52
CA PHE A 49 -15.55 0.14 19.23
C PHE A 49 -14.16 0.65 19.67
N GLY A 50 -13.85 1.92 19.39
CA GLY A 50 -12.58 2.56 19.74
C GLY A 50 -11.45 2.29 18.75
N THR A 51 -10.39 3.09 18.85
CA THR A 51 -9.25 3.08 17.93
C THR A 51 -8.52 1.74 17.90
N LYS A 52 -8.43 1.03 19.05
CA LYS A 52 -7.76 -0.27 19.13
C LYS A 52 -8.46 -1.31 18.23
N ALA A 53 -9.77 -1.48 18.39
CA ALA A 53 -10.54 -2.42 17.59
C ALA A 53 -10.53 -2.05 16.10
N ALA A 54 -10.65 -0.75 15.78
CA ALA A 54 -10.53 -0.27 14.40
C ALA A 54 -9.17 -0.63 13.78
N THR A 55 -8.08 -0.42 14.52
CA THR A 55 -6.71 -0.73 14.06
C THR A 55 -6.48 -2.22 13.90
N GLU A 56 -7.01 -3.06 14.79
CA GLU A 56 -6.88 -4.52 14.69
C GLU A 56 -7.61 -5.07 13.46
N ILE A 57 -8.83 -4.60 13.20
CA ILE A 57 -9.60 -4.97 12.01
C ILE A 57 -8.89 -4.48 10.74
N ASP A 58 -8.45 -3.22 10.73
CA ASP A 58 -7.74 -2.61 9.60
C ASP A 58 -6.45 -3.38 9.27
N ALA A 59 -5.66 -3.75 10.28
CA ALA A 59 -4.46 -4.55 10.11
C ALA A 59 -4.76 -5.91 9.45
N GLY A 60 -5.80 -6.62 9.91
CA GLY A 60 -6.18 -7.91 9.33
C GLY A 60 -6.67 -7.82 7.88
N VAL A 61 -7.43 -6.77 7.54
CA VAL A 61 -7.89 -6.51 6.17
C VAL A 61 -6.71 -6.25 5.24
N TRP A 62 -5.81 -5.34 5.63
CA TRP A 62 -4.63 -5.01 4.83
C TRP A 62 -3.63 -6.17 4.74
N GLU A 63 -3.51 -6.98 5.79
CA GLU A 63 -2.69 -8.19 5.74
C GLU A 63 -3.19 -9.19 4.68
N ALA A 64 -4.51 -9.43 4.61
CA ALA A 64 -5.11 -10.27 3.58
C ALA A 64 -4.98 -9.65 2.18
N MET A 65 -5.21 -8.33 2.06
CA MET A 65 -5.11 -7.61 0.80
C MET A 65 -3.69 -7.68 0.22
N ALA A 66 -2.65 -7.63 1.07
CA ALA A 66 -1.26 -7.70 0.64
C ALA A 66 -0.97 -8.94 -0.21
N THR A 67 -1.46 -10.12 0.21
CA THR A 67 -1.30 -11.36 -0.55
C THR A 67 -2.11 -11.37 -1.84
N ILE A 68 -3.34 -10.82 -1.82
CA ILE A 68 -4.20 -10.73 -3.00
C ILE A 68 -3.56 -9.81 -4.05
N GLU A 69 -3.13 -8.61 -3.64
CA GLU A 69 -2.54 -7.61 -4.53
C GLU A 69 -1.21 -8.10 -5.09
N ALA A 70 -0.33 -8.68 -4.25
CA ALA A 70 0.93 -9.26 -4.68
C ALA A 70 0.74 -10.32 -5.78
N LYS A 71 -0.13 -11.32 -5.55
CA LYS A 71 -0.41 -12.37 -6.53
C LYS A 71 -1.09 -11.84 -7.79
N SER A 72 -1.96 -10.84 -7.66
CA SER A 72 -2.62 -10.21 -8.79
C SER A 72 -1.62 -9.49 -9.68
N LEU A 73 -0.76 -8.65 -9.09
CA LEU A 73 0.28 -7.92 -9.81
C LEU A 73 1.33 -8.88 -10.40
N GLN A 74 1.76 -9.89 -9.65
CA GLN A 74 2.70 -10.91 -10.14
C GLN A 74 2.19 -11.58 -11.43
N ARG A 75 0.91 -12.00 -11.44
CA ARG A 75 0.28 -12.60 -12.64
C ARG A 75 0.11 -11.57 -13.76
N MET A 76 -0.38 -10.38 -13.44
CA MET A 76 -0.63 -9.32 -14.43
C MET A 76 0.63 -8.90 -15.18
N PHE A 77 1.78 -8.88 -14.51
CA PHE A 77 3.07 -8.48 -15.09
C PHE A 77 3.99 -9.65 -15.45
N GLY A 78 3.50 -10.90 -15.38
CA GLY A 78 4.27 -12.09 -15.78
C GLY A 78 5.54 -12.30 -14.96
N VAL A 79 5.54 -11.92 -13.68
CA VAL A 79 6.71 -12.05 -12.81
C VAL A 79 6.80 -13.49 -12.27
N GLY A 80 7.97 -14.11 -12.40
CA GLY A 80 8.24 -15.45 -11.90
C GLY A 80 8.24 -15.56 -10.37
N GLU A 81 8.48 -16.77 -9.86
CA GLU A 81 8.61 -17.02 -8.42
C GLU A 81 9.92 -16.45 -7.86
N ASN A 82 9.91 -16.07 -6.58
CA ASN A 82 11.08 -15.56 -5.86
C ASN A 82 11.83 -14.42 -6.56
N PRO A 83 11.12 -13.37 -7.03
CA PRO A 83 11.77 -12.23 -7.68
C PRO A 83 12.75 -11.53 -6.74
N ASP A 84 13.69 -10.81 -7.34
CA ASP A 84 14.65 -9.99 -6.62
C ASP A 84 14.02 -8.72 -6.00
N ILE A 85 14.80 -8.03 -5.17
CA ILE A 85 14.35 -6.81 -4.49
C ILE A 85 13.88 -5.72 -5.47
N PRO A 86 14.63 -5.39 -6.56
CA PRO A 86 14.16 -4.43 -7.55
C PRO A 86 12.80 -4.76 -8.16
N THR A 87 12.56 -6.03 -8.50
CA THR A 87 11.28 -6.48 -9.08
C THR A 87 10.14 -6.37 -8.07
N ILE A 88 10.37 -6.77 -6.81
CA ILE A 88 9.38 -6.63 -5.72
C ILE A 88 9.01 -5.16 -5.52
N MET A 89 10.00 -4.27 -5.48
CA MET A 89 9.76 -2.84 -5.34
C MET A 89 9.04 -2.25 -6.56
N GLY A 90 9.32 -2.76 -7.77
CA GLY A 90 8.58 -2.44 -8.98
C GLY A 90 7.09 -2.73 -8.86
N LEU A 91 6.75 -3.95 -8.42
CA LEU A 91 5.35 -4.34 -8.19
C LEU A 91 4.73 -3.54 -7.04
N LEU A 92 5.44 -3.35 -5.92
CA LEU A 92 4.94 -2.58 -4.78
C LEU A 92 4.56 -1.14 -5.18
N ARG A 93 5.33 -0.51 -6.06
CA ARG A 93 5.06 0.84 -6.57
C ARG A 93 3.78 0.94 -7.41
N LEU A 94 3.27 -0.18 -7.92
CA LEU A 94 2.02 -0.27 -8.68
C LEU A 94 0.79 -0.52 -7.79
N THR A 95 0.99 -0.76 -6.49
CA THR A 95 -0.11 -0.95 -5.55
C THR A 95 -0.92 0.32 -5.36
N SER A 96 -2.21 0.17 -5.08
CA SER A 96 -3.12 1.29 -4.82
C SER A 96 -2.61 2.20 -3.70
N TRP A 97 -1.97 1.63 -2.67
CA TRP A 97 -1.38 2.39 -1.58
C TRP A 97 -0.17 3.20 -2.03
N ALA A 98 0.80 2.56 -2.69
CA ALA A 98 1.99 3.26 -3.11
C ALA A 98 1.63 4.40 -4.09
N LEU A 99 0.67 4.19 -4.97
CA LEU A 99 0.18 5.20 -5.91
C LEU A 99 -0.53 6.38 -5.22
N ASP A 100 -1.22 6.16 -4.10
CA ASP A 100 -1.84 7.24 -3.29
C ASP A 100 -0.82 8.04 -2.44
N GLN A 101 0.45 7.61 -2.39
CA GLN A 101 1.53 8.34 -1.70
C GLN A 101 2.40 9.13 -2.70
N PRO A 102 2.05 10.38 -3.08
CA PRO A 102 2.83 11.16 -4.04
C PRO A 102 4.19 11.61 -3.48
N PHE A 103 4.31 11.79 -2.17
CA PHE A 103 5.52 12.25 -1.49
C PHE A 103 6.35 11.10 -0.91
N LYS A 104 6.54 10.06 -1.73
CA LYS A 104 7.36 8.89 -1.38
C LYS A 104 8.70 8.92 -2.09
N THR A 105 9.74 8.41 -1.43
CA THR A 105 11.03 8.09 -2.05
C THR A 105 11.26 6.59 -2.01
N VAL A 106 11.89 6.07 -3.06
CA VAL A 106 12.23 4.65 -3.18
C VAL A 106 13.67 4.54 -3.65
N GLU A 107 14.54 4.13 -2.74
CA GLU A 107 15.94 3.86 -3.01
C GLU A 107 16.12 2.35 -3.17
N VAL A 108 16.70 1.91 -4.28
CA VAL A 108 16.80 0.48 -4.62
C VAL A 108 18.22 0.14 -5.03
N SER A 109 18.75 -0.95 -4.47
CA SER A 109 19.94 -1.65 -4.95
C SER A 109 19.62 -3.12 -5.22
N ALA A 110 20.62 -3.89 -5.64
CA ALA A 110 20.46 -5.33 -5.87
C ALA A 110 20.07 -6.11 -4.60
N GLU A 111 20.54 -5.68 -3.43
CA GLU A 111 20.41 -6.44 -2.17
C GLU A 111 19.39 -5.86 -1.20
N LYS A 112 19.09 -4.56 -1.32
CA LYS A 112 18.21 -3.84 -0.40
C LYS A 112 17.42 -2.74 -1.09
N ALA A 113 16.31 -2.35 -0.48
CA ALA A 113 15.57 -1.16 -0.84
C ALA A 113 15.06 -0.44 0.40
N VAL A 114 14.91 0.88 0.30
CA VAL A 114 14.30 1.71 1.34
C VAL A 114 13.15 2.48 0.71
N LEU A 115 11.95 2.29 1.27
CA LEU A 115 10.75 3.07 0.93
C LEU A 115 10.45 4.04 2.07
N SER A 116 10.40 5.33 1.77
CA SER A 116 10.12 6.38 2.75
C SER A 116 8.93 7.23 2.31
N ILE A 117 8.11 7.65 3.27
CA ILE A 117 6.98 8.56 3.08
C ILE A 117 7.27 9.87 3.81
N ASN A 118 7.51 10.94 3.06
CA ASN A 118 7.88 12.24 3.63
C ASN A 118 6.67 13.05 4.08
N ARG A 119 5.53 12.87 3.41
CA ARG A 119 4.24 13.48 3.77
C ARG A 119 3.15 12.42 3.72
N CYS A 120 2.36 12.33 4.78
CA CYS A 120 1.29 11.34 4.90
C CYS A 120 -0.06 12.04 5.07
N ARG A 121 -0.92 11.93 4.06
CA ARG A 121 -2.24 12.56 4.05
C ARG A 121 -3.09 12.18 5.28
N THR A 122 -3.05 10.91 5.70
CA THR A 122 -3.81 10.44 6.87
C THR A 122 -3.36 11.13 8.15
N GLN A 123 -2.05 11.23 8.36
CA GLN A 123 -1.51 11.87 9.56
C GLN A 123 -1.76 13.38 9.55
N GLU A 124 -1.47 14.05 8.43
CA GLU A 124 -1.74 15.49 8.26
C GLU A 124 -3.23 15.82 8.47
N ALA A 125 -4.14 14.97 7.96
CA ALA A 125 -5.58 15.16 8.13
C ALA A 125 -6.09 14.89 9.55
N ARG A 126 -5.40 14.05 10.33
CA ARG A 126 -5.73 13.84 11.75
C ARG A 126 -5.26 15.03 12.59
N LEU A 127 -4.01 15.45 12.39
CA LEU A 127 -3.45 16.61 13.10
C LEU A 127 -4.23 17.89 12.82
N SER A 128 -4.67 18.12 11.57
CA SER A 128 -5.49 19.30 11.23
C SER A 128 -6.87 19.31 11.90
N LYS A 129 -7.35 18.15 12.38
CA LYS A 129 -8.59 18.01 13.15
C LYS A 129 -8.35 18.00 14.66
N GLY A 130 -7.13 18.29 15.12
CA GLY A 130 -6.76 18.22 16.54
C GLY A 130 -6.71 16.79 17.10
N LEU A 131 -6.71 15.77 16.24
CA LEU A 131 -6.54 14.38 16.65
C LEU A 131 -5.06 14.04 16.74
N GLY A 132 -4.71 13.12 17.65
CA GLY A 132 -3.36 12.57 17.71
C GLY A 132 -2.99 11.73 16.48
N GLU A 133 -1.69 11.49 16.31
CA GLU A 133 -1.16 10.62 15.26
C GLU A 133 -1.79 9.23 15.31
N PHE A 134 -2.04 8.67 14.14
CA PHE A 134 -2.52 7.31 14.00
C PHE A 134 -1.35 6.32 14.15
N PRO A 135 -1.44 5.30 15.01
CA PRO A 135 -0.38 4.29 15.17
C PRO A 135 -0.37 3.28 13.99
N CYS A 136 -0.11 3.76 12.77
CA CYS A 136 -0.24 3.00 11.52
C CYS A 136 0.82 1.89 11.33
N LYS A 137 1.83 1.82 12.20
CA LYS A 137 2.92 0.84 12.10
C LYS A 137 2.43 -0.60 12.02
N SER A 138 1.49 -1.01 12.87
CA SER A 138 0.98 -2.40 12.87
C SER A 138 0.33 -2.77 11.55
N VAL A 139 -0.52 -1.88 11.02
CA VAL A 139 -1.23 -2.06 9.74
C VAL A 139 -0.24 -2.13 8.59
N ARG A 140 0.63 -1.11 8.46
CA ARG A 140 1.51 -1.00 7.30
C ARG A 140 2.61 -2.05 7.31
N PHE A 141 3.15 -2.38 8.48
CA PHE A 141 4.18 -3.40 8.58
C PHE A 141 3.67 -4.79 8.19
N GLY A 142 2.48 -5.17 8.66
CA GLY A 142 1.83 -6.42 8.27
C GLY A 142 1.64 -6.50 6.75
N TYR A 143 1.09 -5.44 6.15
CA TYR A 143 0.92 -5.34 4.71
C TYR A 143 2.24 -5.50 3.94
N LEU A 144 3.27 -4.70 4.24
CA LEU A 144 4.52 -4.70 3.48
C LEU A 144 5.28 -6.02 3.62
N LYS A 145 5.30 -6.58 4.83
CA LYS A 145 5.91 -7.87 5.12
C LYS A 145 5.23 -8.99 4.33
N ASN A 146 3.90 -9.05 4.35
CA ASN A 146 3.17 -10.10 3.64
C ASN A 146 3.19 -9.92 2.13
N PHE A 147 3.18 -8.69 1.62
CA PHE A 147 3.36 -8.42 0.19
C PHE A 147 4.70 -8.98 -0.30
N ALA A 148 5.80 -8.62 0.36
CA ALA A 148 7.14 -9.10 0.00
C ALA A 148 7.26 -10.62 0.17
N LYS A 149 6.84 -11.17 1.30
CA LYS A 149 6.89 -12.61 1.60
C LYS A 149 6.07 -13.44 0.61
N THR A 150 4.92 -12.91 0.14
CA THR A 150 4.07 -13.58 -0.85
C THR A 150 4.81 -13.75 -2.19
N LEU A 151 5.63 -12.76 -2.57
CA LEU A 151 6.40 -12.81 -3.82
C LEU A 151 7.68 -13.64 -3.64
N ASN A 152 8.40 -13.41 -2.55
CA ASN A 152 9.65 -14.10 -2.22
C ASN A 152 9.74 -14.30 -0.68
N PRO A 153 9.63 -15.54 -0.18
CA PRO A 153 9.59 -15.83 1.24
C PRO A 153 10.93 -15.58 1.95
N LYS A 154 12.02 -15.35 1.21
CA LYS A 154 13.33 -15.02 1.77
C LYS A 154 13.47 -13.55 2.11
N VAL A 155 12.64 -12.67 1.55
CA VAL A 155 12.77 -11.23 1.77
C VAL A 155 12.37 -10.86 3.19
N GLU A 156 13.24 -10.12 3.84
CA GLU A 156 12.98 -9.51 5.13
C GLU A 156 12.51 -8.06 4.95
N VAL A 157 11.50 -7.68 5.72
CA VAL A 157 11.01 -6.30 5.79
C VAL A 157 11.21 -5.81 7.21
N ASN A 158 11.83 -4.65 7.37
CA ASN A 158 12.08 -4.02 8.66
C ASN A 158 11.43 -2.63 8.71
N CYS A 159 10.78 -2.32 9.83
CA CYS A 159 10.36 -0.96 10.14
C CYS A 159 11.58 -0.17 10.62
N LEU A 160 11.96 0.88 9.90
CA LEU A 160 12.99 1.80 10.38
C LEU A 160 12.36 2.86 11.28
N ILE A 161 11.26 3.48 10.82
CA ILE A 161 10.51 4.52 11.52
C ILE A 161 9.05 4.42 11.09
N CYS A 162 8.11 4.45 12.03
CA CYS A 162 6.69 4.67 11.75
C CYS A 162 5.92 4.97 13.05
N PRO A 163 4.95 5.92 13.07
CA PRO A 163 4.09 6.15 14.22
C PRO A 163 3.51 4.85 14.80
N PRO A 164 3.58 4.66 16.13
CA PRO A 164 3.82 5.70 17.15
C PRO A 164 5.29 5.94 17.51
N ASP A 165 6.25 5.37 16.77
CA ASP A 165 7.67 5.66 16.99
C ASP A 165 7.95 7.15 16.78
N LYS A 166 8.90 7.72 17.54
CA LYS A 166 9.37 9.08 17.30
C LYS A 166 9.98 9.19 15.90
N HIS A 167 9.64 10.26 15.19
CA HIS A 167 10.11 10.50 13.84
C HIS A 167 10.44 11.99 13.64
N PRO A 168 11.32 12.35 12.69
CA PRO A 168 11.57 13.74 12.36
C PRO A 168 10.39 14.33 11.58
N GLN A 169 10.31 15.67 11.53
CA GLN A 169 9.15 16.38 10.98
C GLN A 169 8.87 16.09 9.49
N ASN A 170 9.90 15.76 8.71
CA ASN A 170 9.85 15.56 7.26
C ASN A 170 9.90 14.08 6.82
N LEU A 171 9.68 13.15 7.75
CA LEU A 171 9.63 11.72 7.48
C LEU A 171 8.60 11.05 8.39
N TRP A 172 7.52 10.55 7.80
CA TRP A 172 6.46 9.88 8.52
C TRP A 172 6.73 8.40 8.71
N CYS A 173 7.20 7.70 7.68
CA CYS A 173 7.60 6.32 7.83
C CYS A 173 8.69 5.92 6.83
N SER A 174 9.48 4.92 7.22
CA SER A 174 10.55 4.36 6.41
C SER A 174 10.68 2.86 6.66
N TRP A 175 10.82 2.10 5.57
CA TRP A 175 10.77 0.65 5.55
C TRP A 175 11.94 0.10 4.73
N GLU A 176 12.71 -0.81 5.31
CA GLU A 176 13.79 -1.52 4.63
C GLU A 176 13.28 -2.87 4.13
N PHE A 177 13.61 -3.19 2.88
CA PHE A 177 13.48 -4.51 2.28
C PHE A 177 14.88 -5.03 2.02
N LYS A 178 15.18 -6.26 2.41
CA LYS A 178 16.49 -6.86 2.14
C LYS A 178 16.41 -8.36 1.97
N MET A 179 17.41 -8.89 1.27
CA MET A 179 17.69 -10.33 1.31
C MET A 179 18.38 -10.69 2.64
N PRO A 180 18.22 -11.93 3.14
CA PRO A 180 18.96 -12.39 4.30
C PRO A 180 20.46 -12.40 3.95
N ARG A 181 21.29 -11.99 4.91
CA ARG A 181 22.75 -12.09 4.75
C ARG A 181 23.11 -13.58 4.72
N LYS A 182 23.96 -13.97 3.76
CA LYS A 182 24.57 -15.30 3.70
C LYS A 182 25.46 -15.53 4.92
#